data_AF-A0A968A3I3-F1
#
_entry.id   AF-A0A968A3I3-F1
#
_cell.length_a   1.000
_cell.length_b   1.000
_cell.length_c   1.000
_cell.angle_alpha   90.00
_cell.angle_beta   90.00
_cell.angle_gamma   90.00
#
_symmetry.space_group_name_H-M   'P 1'
#
loop_
_entity.id
_entity.type
_entity.pdbx_description
1 polymer ?
#
loop_
_entity_poly.entity_id
_entity_poly.type
_entity_poly.pdbx_seq_one_letter_code
_entity_poly.pdbx_strand_id
1 'polypeptide(L)'
;WAPFDFVDQTGKYVGIANDYLKIIEEKLGIEVEMVTGPSWDELLTMLRRKEIDVLPAIYHSKEREAYVHFTTPYLKLNEFIFTSSDNQTISSFEDLKDQTIVVVKGYTIEGYLRSNY
;
A
#
# COMPACT_ATOMS: atom_id res chain seq x y z
N TRP A 1 -4.68 -5.59 -1.14
CA TRP A 1 -4.70 -4.95 0.19
C TRP A 1 -6.13 -4.65 0.63
N ALA A 2 -6.87 -5.67 1.08
CA ALA A 2 -8.26 -5.48 1.54
C ALA A 2 -8.33 -4.75 2.89
N PRO A 3 -9.37 -3.93 3.15
CA PRO A 3 -10.50 -3.60 2.27
C PRO A 3 -10.24 -2.37 1.37
N PHE A 4 -9.01 -1.89 1.30
CA PHE A 4 -8.68 -0.60 0.67
C PHE A 4 -8.54 -0.70 -0.85
N ASP A 5 -7.74 -1.65 -1.33
CA ASP A 5 -7.31 -1.74 -2.73
C ASP A 5 -6.99 -3.20 -3.06
N PHE A 6 -7.95 -3.95 -3.61
CA PHE A 6 -7.79 -5.39 -3.80
C PHE A 6 -8.69 -5.97 -4.90
N VAL A 7 -8.32 -7.15 -5.36
CA VAL A 7 -9.15 -7.98 -6.22
C VAL A 7 -9.86 -9.01 -5.35
N ASP A 8 -11.18 -9.13 -5.47
CA ASP A 8 -11.96 -10.10 -4.70
C ASP A 8 -11.84 -11.53 -5.26
N GLN A 9 -12.51 -12.48 -4.61
CA GLN A 9 -12.51 -13.89 -5.01
C GLN A 9 -13.14 -14.14 -6.39
N THR A 10 -13.90 -13.18 -6.93
CA THR A 10 -14.50 -13.26 -8.26
C THR A 10 -13.59 -12.71 -9.35
N GLY A 11 -12.42 -12.17 -8.99
CA GLY A 11 -11.50 -11.52 -9.93
C GLY A 11 -11.83 -10.05 -10.18
N LYS A 12 -12.77 -9.47 -9.43
CA LYS A 12 -13.17 -8.07 -9.60
C LYS A 12 -12.33 -7.13 -8.75
N TYR A 13 -11.85 -6.04 -9.35
CA TYR A 13 -11.22 -4.95 -8.61
C TYR A 13 -12.24 -4.22 -7.73
N VAL A 14 -12.00 -4.16 -6.42
CA VAL A 14 -12.91 -3.63 -5.40
C VAL A 14 -12.13 -2.94 -4.27
N GLY A 15 -12.89 -2.29 -3.38
CA GLY A 15 -12.35 -1.59 -2.21
C GLY A 15 -12.52 -0.08 -2.31
N ILE A 16 -12.12 0.59 -1.23
CA ILE A 16 -12.28 2.05 -1.08
C ILE A 16 -11.60 2.80 -2.23
N ALA A 17 -10.41 2.38 -2.65
CA ALA A 17 -9.66 3.00 -3.74
C ALA A 17 -10.43 2.95 -5.08
N ASN A 18 -11.05 1.81 -5.39
CA ASN A 18 -11.90 1.65 -6.58
C ASN A 18 -13.14 2.55 -6.51
N ASP A 19 -13.74 2.70 -5.33
CA ASP A 19 -14.91 3.56 -5.16
C ASP A 19 -14.55 5.04 -5.37
N TYR A 20 -13.36 5.48 -4.95
CA TYR A 20 -12.85 6.81 -5.29
C TYR A 20 -12.55 6.96 -6.79
N LEU A 21 -11.96 5.95 -7.44
CA LEU A 21 -11.69 6.00 -8.88
C LEU A 21 -12.98 6.17 -9.70
N LYS A 22 -14.06 5.45 -9.36
CA LYS A 22 -15.36 5.63 -10.03
C LYS A 22 -15.91 7.04 -9.92
N ILE A 23 -15.77 7.68 -8.75
CA ILE A 23 -16.19 9.08 -8.55
C ILE A 23 -15.34 10.01 -9.40
N ILE A 24 -14.04 9.72 -9.56
CA ILE A 24 -13.13 10.49 -10.41
C ILE A 24 -13.49 10.33 -11.88
N GLU A 25 -13.74 9.10 -12.34
CA GLU A 25 -14.20 8.79 -13.70
C GLU A 25 -15.48 9.58 -14.04
N GLU A 26 -16.48 9.53 -13.16
CA GLU A 26 -17.75 10.24 -13.34
C GLU A 26 -17.55 11.76 -13.41
N LYS A 27 -16.71 12.32 -12.55
CA LYS A 27 -16.48 13.78 -12.48
C LYS A 27 -15.65 14.31 -13.64
N LEU A 28 -14.72 13.52 -14.15
CA LEU A 28 -13.81 13.93 -15.22
C LEU A 28 -14.27 13.48 -16.60
N GLY A 29 -15.22 12.55 -16.70
CA GLY A 29 -15.66 11.97 -17.96
C GLY A 29 -14.57 11.15 -18.64
N ILE A 30 -13.73 10.48 -17.85
CA ILE A 30 -12.62 9.63 -18.32
C ILE A 30 -12.92 8.16 -18.04
N GLU A 31 -12.21 7.28 -18.75
CA GLU A 31 -12.18 5.85 -18.49
C GLU A 31 -10.84 5.49 -17.83
N VAL A 32 -10.87 4.74 -16.73
CA VAL A 32 -9.68 4.23 -16.05
C VAL A 32 -9.50 2.76 -16.41
N GLU A 33 -8.40 2.47 -17.12
CA GLU A 33 -7.97 1.11 -17.36
C GLU A 33 -7.31 0.52 -16.10
N MET A 34 -7.87 -0.58 -15.59
CA MET A 34 -7.42 -1.20 -14.34
C MET A 34 -6.33 -2.24 -14.63
N VAL A 35 -5.12 -2.01 -14.10
CA VAL A 35 -4.04 -3.01 -14.10
C VAL A 35 -4.05 -3.78 -12.78
N THR A 36 -4.30 -5.09 -12.85
CA THR A 36 -4.32 -5.99 -11.68
C THR A 36 -3.48 -7.24 -11.93
N GLY A 37 -3.00 -7.88 -10.85
CA GLY A 37 -2.17 -9.08 -10.92
C GLY A 37 -0.72 -8.89 -10.46
N PRO A 38 -0.01 -7.82 -10.86
CA PRO A 38 1.34 -7.56 -10.35
C PRO A 38 1.36 -7.37 -8.83
N SER A 39 2.47 -7.74 -8.21
CA SER A 39 2.76 -7.46 -6.81
C SER A 39 2.95 -5.97 -6.56
N TRP A 40 2.89 -5.56 -5.30
CA TRP A 40 3.07 -4.15 -4.92
C TRP A 40 4.41 -3.56 -5.40
N ASP A 41 5.51 -4.30 -5.26
CA ASP A 41 6.85 -3.87 -5.70
C ASP A 41 6.94 -3.74 -7.23
N GLU A 42 6.26 -4.63 -7.96
CA GLU A 42 6.13 -4.56 -9.41
C GLU A 42 5.32 -3.34 -9.83
N LEU A 43 4.17 -3.07 -9.19
CA LEU A 43 3.36 -1.88 -9.44
C LEU A 43 4.14 -0.58 -9.20
N LEU A 44 4.96 -0.50 -8.15
CA LEU A 44 5.85 0.64 -7.93
C LEU A 44 6.90 0.79 -9.05
N THR A 45 7.42 -0.33 -9.55
CA THR A 45 8.37 -0.35 -10.66
C THR A 45 7.72 0.11 -11.96
N MET A 46 6.50 -0.36 -12.25
CA MET A 46 5.69 0.05 -13.40
C MET A 46 5.40 1.55 -13.35
N LEU A 47 5.03 2.09 -12.17
CA LEU A 47 4.82 3.53 -11.98
C LEU A 47 6.10 4.33 -12.27
N ARG A 48 7.26 3.89 -11.77
CA ARG A 48 8.57 4.53 -12.06
C ARG A 48 8.89 4.53 -13.55
N ARG A 49 8.52 3.46 -14.26
CA ARG A 49 8.71 3.31 -15.71
C ARG A 49 7.63 3.99 -16.54
N LYS A 50 6.61 4.58 -15.90
CA LYS A 50 5.44 5.19 -16.55
C LYS A 50 4.65 4.21 -17.41
N GLU A 51 4.63 2.94 -17.00
CA GLU A 51 3.77 1.90 -17.58
C GLU A 51 2.36 1.95 -17.00
N ILE A 52 2.19 2.60 -15.83
CA ILE A 52 0.91 2.99 -15.25
C ILE A 52 0.97 4.45 -14.82
N ASP A 53 -0.17 5.14 -14.86
CA ASP A 53 -0.24 6.57 -14.56
C ASP A 53 -0.53 6.87 -13.08
N VAL A 54 -1.28 6.00 -12.41
CA VAL A 54 -1.82 6.23 -11.07
C VAL A 54 -1.77 4.95 -10.25
N LEU A 55 -1.34 5.08 -8.99
CA LEU A 55 -1.65 4.12 -7.94
C LEU A 55 -2.68 4.76 -7.00
N PRO A 56 -3.91 4.24 -6.93
CA PRO A 56 -4.99 4.91 -6.22
C PRO A 56 -4.83 4.81 -4.70
N ALA A 57 -4.10 3.80 -4.20
CA ALA A 57 -3.82 3.61 -2.78
C ALA A 57 -2.30 3.45 -2.56
N ILE A 58 -1.64 4.55 -2.21
CA ILE A 58 -0.19 4.56 -1.98
C ILE A 58 0.15 5.40 -0.75
N TYR A 59 0.99 4.85 0.13
CA TYR A 59 1.56 5.63 1.23
C TYR A 59 2.55 6.68 0.72
N HIS A 60 2.42 7.88 1.27
CA HIS A 60 3.39 8.94 1.09
C HIS A 60 4.75 8.55 1.69
N SER A 61 5.83 8.85 0.98
CA SER A 61 7.18 8.84 1.54
C SER A 61 8.06 9.83 0.77
N LYS A 62 9.06 10.41 1.45
CA LYS A 62 10.03 11.33 0.83
C LYS A 62 10.78 10.70 -0.35
N GLU A 63 11.08 9.40 -0.27
CA GLU A 63 11.72 8.68 -1.36
C GLU A 63 10.84 8.67 -2.62
N ARG A 64 9.53 8.46 -2.45
CA ARG A 64 8.57 8.38 -3.55
C ARG A 64 8.28 9.73 -4.19
N GLU A 65 8.39 10.83 -3.44
CA GLU A 65 8.25 12.19 -3.98
C GLU A 65 9.21 12.49 -5.13
N ALA A 66 10.33 11.77 -5.24
CA ALA A 66 11.27 11.91 -6.34
C ALA A 66 10.68 11.48 -7.70
N TYR A 67 9.61 10.70 -7.73
CA TYR A 67 9.00 10.19 -8.96
C TYR A 67 7.46 10.12 -8.96
N VAL A 68 6.80 10.47 -7.85
CA VAL A 68 5.35 10.48 -7.70
C VAL A 68 4.87 11.83 -7.20
N HIS A 69 3.82 12.36 -7.82
CA HIS A 69 3.06 13.48 -7.26
C HIS A 69 1.88 12.93 -6.44
N PHE A 70 1.82 13.31 -5.17
CA PHE A 70 0.77 12.86 -4.26
C PHE A 70 -0.40 13.84 -4.23
N THR A 71 -1.61 13.29 -4.14
CA THR A 71 -2.82 14.06 -3.85
C THR A 71 -2.92 14.41 -2.37
N THR A 72 -3.90 15.23 -2.01
CA THR A 72 -4.33 15.33 -0.61
C THR A 72 -4.83 13.94 -0.15
N PRO A 73 -4.36 13.41 0.99
CA PRO A 73 -4.74 12.08 1.43
C PRO A 73 -6.24 12.02 1.76
N TYR A 74 -6.91 11.00 1.22
CA TYR A 74 -8.32 10.71 1.52
C TYR A 74 -8.50 9.67 2.63
N LEU A 75 -7.41 9.02 3.06
CA LEU A 75 -7.40 8.01 4.11
C LEU A 75 -6.14 8.16 4.98
N LYS A 76 -6.30 8.00 6.29
CA LYS A 76 -5.20 7.89 7.27
C LYS A 76 -5.37 6.62 8.05
N LEU A 77 -4.30 5.82 8.13
CA LEU A 77 -4.29 4.53 8.78
C LEU A 77 -3.21 4.49 9.85
N ASN A 78 -3.49 3.74 10.92
CA ASN A 78 -2.50 3.38 11.91
C ASN A 78 -1.96 1.99 11.56
N GLU A 79 -0.65 1.85 11.61
CA GLU A 79 0.01 0.56 11.43
C GLU A 79 0.15 -0.14 12.78
N PHE A 80 -0.01 -1.47 12.77
CA PHE A 80 0.08 -2.31 13.95
C PHE A 80 0.95 -3.52 13.63
N ILE A 81 1.62 -4.03 14.67
CA ILE A 81 2.33 -5.30 14.59
C ILE A 81 1.39 -6.38 15.10
N PHE A 82 1.33 -7.48 14.37
CA PHE A 82 0.55 -8.64 14.73
C PHE A 82 1.50 -9.79 15.06
N THR A 83 1.21 -10.47 16.16
CA THR A 83 1.93 -11.65 16.63
C THR A 83 0.98 -12.84 16.69
N SER A 84 1.54 -14.04 16.82
CA SER A 84 0.73 -15.22 17.12
C SER A 84 0.01 -15.05 18.46
N SER A 85 -1.20 -15.60 18.60
CA SER A 85 -2.02 -15.45 19.81
C SER A 85 -1.40 -16.08 21.06
N ASP A 86 -0.47 -17.02 20.90
CA ASP A 86 0.29 -17.65 21.97
C ASP A 86 1.63 -16.94 22.25
N ASN A 87 1.98 -15.90 21.49
CA ASN A 87 3.16 -15.09 21.76
C ASN A 87 2.89 -14.16 22.96
N GLN A 88 3.62 -14.37 24.05
CA GLN A 88 3.53 -13.56 25.27
C GLN A 88 4.75 -12.66 25.48
N THR A 89 5.71 -12.67 24.55
CA THR A 89 7.01 -12.02 24.72
C THR A 89 7.10 -10.66 24.03
N ILE A 90 6.30 -10.42 23.00
CA ILE A 90 6.29 -9.15 22.27
C ILE A 90 5.12 -8.31 22.75
N SER A 91 5.43 -7.26 23.52
CA SER A 91 4.43 -6.33 24.08
C SER A 91 4.70 -4.87 23.72
N SER A 92 5.90 -4.59 23.23
CA SER A 92 6.41 -3.26 22.86
C SER A 92 7.26 -3.34 21.59
N PHE A 93 7.65 -2.18 21.06
CA PHE A 93 8.54 -2.14 19.90
C PHE A 93 9.97 -2.57 20.26
N GLU A 94 10.40 -2.31 21.49
CA GLU A 94 11.71 -2.71 22.01
C GLU A 94 11.89 -4.24 21.98
N ASP A 95 10.80 -4.98 22.19
CA ASP A 95 10.78 -6.46 22.16
C ASP A 95 10.97 -7.02 20.74
N LEU A 96 10.95 -6.19 19.69
CA LEU A 96 11.18 -6.60 18.31
C LEU A 96 12.67 -6.80 18.00
N LYS A 97 13.55 -6.32 18.86
CA LYS A 97 14.98 -6.49 18.67
C LYS A 97 15.32 -7.99 18.60
N ASP A 98 16.16 -8.35 17.63
CA ASP A 98 16.58 -9.73 17.35
C ASP A 98 15.42 -10.67 16.93
N GLN A 99 14.22 -10.14 16.66
CA GLN A 99 13.10 -10.92 16.13
C GLN A 99 13.10 -10.92 14.59
N THR A 100 12.51 -11.96 14.01
CA THR A 100 12.22 -11.98 12.57
C THR A 100 10.91 -11.25 12.32
N ILE A 101 10.96 -10.12 11.62
CA ILE A 101 9.79 -9.33 11.24
C ILE A 101 9.52 -9.53 9.75
N VAL A 102 8.28 -9.89 9.41
CA VAL A 102 7.84 -10.08 8.02
C VAL A 102 6.95 -8.91 7.61
N VAL A 103 7.30 -8.27 6.49
CA VAL A 103 6.53 -7.18 5.90
C VAL A 103 6.40 -7.36 4.40
N VAL A 104 5.42 -6.68 3.80
CA VAL A 104 5.28 -6.65 2.34
C VAL A 104 6.44 -5.83 1.77
N LYS A 105 7.19 -6.43 0.83
CA LYS A 105 8.32 -5.78 0.18
C LYS A 105 7.88 -4.44 -0.46
N GLY A 106 8.67 -3.40 -0.24
CA GLY A 106 8.43 -2.07 -0.79
C GLY A 106 7.37 -1.26 -0.05
N TYR A 107 6.79 -1.77 1.05
CA TYR A 107 5.98 -0.95 1.95
C TYR A 107 6.88 0.03 2.71
N THR A 108 6.34 1.20 3.06
CA THR A 108 7.09 2.24 3.78
C THR A 108 7.60 1.77 5.14
N ILE A 109 6.86 0.89 5.81
CA ILE A 109 7.26 0.29 7.09
C ILE A 109 8.53 -0.56 6.99
N GLU A 110 8.85 -1.14 5.83
CA GLU A 110 10.08 -1.91 5.63
C GLU A 110 11.31 -1.03 5.89
N GLY A 111 11.35 0.17 5.29
CA GLY A 111 12.46 1.11 5.47
C GLY A 111 12.58 1.61 6.90
N TYR A 112 11.44 1.86 7.57
CA TYR A 112 11.41 2.24 8.98
C TYR A 112 12.00 1.15 9.88
N LEU A 113 11.53 -0.10 9.72
CA LEU A 113 12.00 -1.22 10.55
C LEU A 113 13.50 -1.45 10.37
N ARG A 114 13.99 -1.51 9.12
CA ARG A 114 15.43 -1.70 8.82
C ARG A 114 16.34 -0.61 9.41
N SER A 115 15.81 0.58 9.65
CA SER A 115 16.58 1.71 10.19
C SER A 115 16.59 1.74 11.71
N ASN A 116 15.70 1.01 12.39
CA ASN A 116 15.46 1.14 13.82
C ASN A 116 15.57 -0.19 14.60
N TYR A 117 15.49 -1.34 13.93
CA TYR A 117 15.54 -2.69 14.52
C TYR A 117 16.40 -3.61 13.65
#